data_AF-A0A7C9NZS9-F1
#
_entry.id   AF-A0A7C9NZS9-F1
#
_cell.length_a   1.000
_cell.length_b   1.000
_cell.length_c   1.000
_cell.angle_alpha   90.00
_cell.angle_beta   90.00
_cell.angle_gamma   90.00
#
_symmetry.space_group_name_H-M   'P 1'
#
loop_
_entity.id
_entity.type
_entity.pdbx_description
1 polymer ?
#
loop_
_entity_poly.entity_id
_entity_poly.type
_entity_poly.pdbx_seq_one_letter_code
_entity_poly.pdbx_strand_id
1 'polypeptide(L)'
;MFLAEDAGLLRLIAERARAGVSVRILLGDPDSRQVAARGAEEGIGPEVMAGRTRNAITLYGCLRDVERIELRLHGTVLYNSIYRADRDVLVNTHAYSTSAADAPVIHLRSNSDAGTAAVHLTSFERIWNQSRPLVDA
;
A
#
# COMPACT_ATOMS: atom_id res chain seq x y z
N MET A 1 9.80 -3.69 5.57
CA MET A 1 8.32 -3.67 5.69
C MET A 1 7.98 -2.52 6.62
N PHE A 2 8.36 -1.29 6.25
CA PHE A 2 8.58 -0.24 7.26
C PHE A 2 7.30 0.32 7.90
N LEU A 3 6.23 0.52 7.12
CA LEU A 3 5.04 1.23 7.63
C LEU A 3 4.12 0.36 8.50
N ALA A 4 3.99 -0.93 8.17
CA ALA A 4 3.16 -1.85 8.97
C ALA A 4 3.81 -2.18 10.32
N GLU A 5 5.15 -2.14 10.39
CA GLU A 5 5.93 -2.44 11.59
C GLU A 5 6.05 -1.23 12.54
N ASP A 6 5.70 -0.01 12.08
CA ASP A 6 5.70 1.19 12.90
C ASP A 6 4.38 1.31 13.70
N ALA A 7 4.42 0.86 14.96
CA ALA A 7 3.28 0.96 15.88
C ALA A 7 2.83 2.41 16.12
N GLY A 8 3.73 3.39 16.04
CA GLY A 8 3.40 4.80 16.17
C GLY A 8 2.56 5.30 15.00
N LEU A 9 2.92 4.88 13.78
CA LEU A 9 2.15 5.17 12.57
C LEU A 9 0.76 4.52 12.61
N LEU A 10 0.66 3.25 13.00
CA LEU A 10 -0.64 2.56 13.12
C LEU A 10 -1.55 3.29 14.12
N ARG A 11 -1.01 3.69 15.28
CA ARG A 11 -1.76 4.48 16.26
C ARG A 11 -2.21 5.82 15.68
N LEU A 12 -1.31 6.54 15.00
CA LEU A 12 -1.63 7.80 14.34
C LEU A 12 -2.76 7.64 13.32
N ILE A 13 -2.71 6.61 12.47
CA ILE A 13 -3.76 6.31 11.48
C ILE A 13 -5.11 6.12 12.19
N ALA A 14 -5.15 5.31 13.25
CA ALA A 14 -6.37 5.09 14.02
C ALA A 14 -6.90 6.38 14.68
N GLU A 15 -6.03 7.20 15.25
CA GLU A 15 -6.39 8.50 15.85
C GLU A 15 -6.97 9.46 14.81
N ARG A 16 -6.34 9.57 13.63
CA ARG A 16 -6.84 10.43 12.54
C ARG A 16 -8.19 9.94 12.00
N ALA A 17 -8.38 8.63 11.88
CA ALA A 17 -9.65 8.05 11.47
C ALA A 17 -10.78 8.38 12.45
N ARG A 18 -10.54 8.21 13.76
CA ARG A 18 -11.48 8.62 14.83
C ARG A 18 -11.75 10.13 14.84
N ALA A 19 -10.79 10.94 14.39
CA ALA A 19 -10.97 12.38 14.21
C ALA A 19 -11.69 12.76 12.89
N GLY A 20 -12.20 11.78 12.12
CA GLY A 20 -13.05 12.00 10.94
C GLY A 20 -12.34 11.81 9.59
N VAL A 21 -11.04 11.52 9.56
CA VAL A 21 -10.30 11.27 8.31
C VAL A 21 -10.72 9.91 7.71
N SER A 22 -10.95 9.86 6.40
CA SER A 22 -11.14 8.59 5.69
C SER A 22 -9.77 8.01 5.31
N VAL A 23 -9.56 6.74 5.64
CA VAL A 23 -8.30 6.03 5.39
C VAL A 23 -8.56 4.82 4.51
N ARG A 24 -7.74 4.67 3.48
CA ARG A 24 -7.79 3.56 2.53
C ARG A 24 -6.42 2.91 2.46
N ILE A 25 -6.34 1.62 2.78
CA ILE A 25 -5.11 0.82 2.74
C ILE A 25 -5.31 -0.29 1.73
N LEU A 26 -4.41 -0.36 0.76
CA LEU A 26 -4.47 -1.33 -0.33
C LEU A 26 -3.16 -2.12 -0.35
N LEU A 27 -3.24 -3.44 -0.19
CA LEU A 27 -2.10 -4.33 -0.05
C LEU A 27 -2.07 -5.36 -1.18
N GLY A 28 -0.87 -5.83 -1.54
CA GLY A 28 -0.73 -6.96 -2.45
C GLY A 28 -1.43 -8.19 -1.88
N ASP A 29 -2.09 -8.96 -2.75
CA ASP A 29 -2.68 -10.23 -2.39
C ASP A 29 -1.57 -11.29 -2.26
N PRO A 30 -1.35 -11.89 -1.06
CA PRO A 30 -0.25 -12.82 -0.83
C PRO A 30 -0.33 -14.08 -1.69
N ASP A 31 -1.51 -14.40 -2.24
CA ASP A 31 -1.73 -15.58 -3.07
C ASP A 31 -1.70 -15.23 -4.58
N SER A 32 -1.42 -13.97 -4.93
CA SER A 32 -1.31 -13.54 -6.32
C SER A 32 0.06 -13.84 -6.94
N ARG A 33 0.03 -14.16 -8.25
CA ARG A 33 1.26 -14.33 -9.04
C ARG A 33 2.14 -13.08 -9.05
N GLN A 34 1.57 -11.90 -8.87
CA GLN A 34 2.29 -10.61 -8.91
C GLN A 34 3.13 -10.41 -7.64
N VAL A 35 2.61 -10.78 -6.47
CA VAL A 35 3.40 -10.79 -5.24
C VAL A 35 4.52 -11.83 -5.32
N ALA A 36 4.22 -13.02 -5.86
CA ALA A 36 5.23 -14.06 -6.09
C ALA A 36 6.34 -13.59 -7.06
N ALA A 37 5.98 -13.02 -8.20
CA ALA A 37 6.91 -12.51 -9.21
C ALA A 37 7.84 -11.44 -8.62
N ARG A 38 7.29 -10.49 -7.86
CA ARG A 38 8.08 -9.48 -7.15
C ARG A 38 9.12 -10.10 -6.21
N GLY A 39 8.76 -11.14 -5.48
CA GLY A 39 9.69 -11.85 -4.60
C GLY A 39 10.87 -12.47 -5.36
N ALA A 40 10.60 -13.05 -6.53
CA ALA A 40 11.64 -13.57 -7.41
C ALA A 40 12.53 -12.44 -7.99
N GLU A 41 11.92 -11.35 -8.44
CA GLU A 41 12.64 -10.18 -9.00
C GLU A 41 13.52 -9.47 -7.96
N GLU A 42 13.08 -9.37 -6.70
CA GLU A 42 13.88 -8.82 -5.60
C GLU A 42 14.93 -9.82 -5.05
N GLY A 43 15.00 -11.05 -5.58
CA GLY A 43 15.98 -12.06 -5.16
C GLY A 43 15.73 -12.68 -3.79
N ILE A 44 14.55 -12.47 -3.20
CA ILE A 44 14.17 -13.04 -1.89
C ILE A 44 13.30 -14.29 -1.98
N GLY A 45 12.77 -14.58 -3.18
CA GLY A 45 11.88 -15.70 -3.44
C GLY A 45 10.39 -15.40 -3.17
N PRO A 46 9.49 -16.12 -3.84
CA PRO A 46 8.05 -15.87 -3.78
C PRO A 46 7.45 -16.13 -2.39
N GLU A 47 7.91 -17.16 -1.67
CA GLU A 47 7.40 -17.52 -0.35
C GLU A 47 7.74 -16.46 0.71
N VAL A 48 8.96 -15.91 0.66
CA VAL A 48 9.39 -14.84 1.57
C VAL A 48 8.58 -13.58 1.33
N MET A 49 8.34 -13.22 0.07
CA MET A 49 7.51 -12.05 -0.25
C MET A 49 6.05 -12.26 0.17
N ALA A 50 5.46 -13.43 -0.08
CA ALA A 50 4.12 -13.76 0.40
C ALA A 50 4.04 -13.72 1.93
N GLY A 51 5.04 -14.25 2.64
CA GLY A 51 5.13 -14.20 4.10
C GLY A 51 5.20 -12.76 4.62
N ARG A 52 6.00 -11.89 3.99
CA ARG A 52 6.08 -10.46 4.31
C ARG A 52 4.72 -9.76 4.14
N THR A 53 4.01 -10.08 3.07
CA THR A 53 2.66 -9.55 2.81
C THR A 53 1.65 -10.02 3.86
N ARG A 54 1.65 -11.31 4.24
CA ARG A 54 0.80 -11.85 5.32
C ARG A 54 1.11 -11.21 6.67
N ASN A 55 2.38 -10.96 6.97
CA ASN A 55 2.78 -10.25 8.19
C ASN A 55 2.21 -8.82 8.21
N ALA A 56 2.34 -8.07 7.12
CA ALA A 56 1.76 -6.73 7.01
C ALA A 56 0.24 -6.74 7.19
N ILE A 57 -0.47 -7.69 6.56
CA ILE A 57 -1.92 -7.88 6.73
C ILE A 57 -2.29 -8.12 8.21
N THR A 58 -1.50 -8.91 8.91
CA THR A 58 -1.69 -9.19 10.35
C THR A 58 -1.50 -7.94 11.19
N LEU A 59 -0.43 -7.17 10.94
CA LEU A 59 -0.13 -5.94 11.67
C LEU A 59 -1.19 -4.86 11.47
N TYR A 60 -1.68 -4.70 10.23
CA TYR A 60 -2.80 -3.80 9.93
C TYR A 60 -4.14 -4.29 10.48
N GLY A 61 -4.20 -5.53 11.00
CA GLY A 61 -5.39 -6.09 11.62
C GLY A 61 -5.97 -5.23 12.75
N CYS A 62 -5.11 -4.52 13.50
CA CYS A 62 -5.55 -3.63 14.58
C CYS A 62 -6.36 -2.41 14.10
N LEU A 63 -6.35 -2.12 12.79
CA LEU A 63 -7.09 -1.01 12.19
C LEU A 63 -8.44 -1.43 11.63
N ARG A 64 -8.75 -2.73 11.55
CA ARG A 64 -9.96 -3.25 10.90
C ARG A 64 -11.25 -2.76 11.54
N ASP A 65 -11.29 -2.68 12.86
CA ASP A 65 -12.49 -2.29 13.61
C ASP A 65 -12.59 -0.76 13.81
N VAL A 66 -11.67 0.01 13.23
CA VAL A 66 -11.71 1.47 13.30
C VAL A 66 -12.59 2.00 12.17
N GLU A 67 -13.67 2.68 12.55
CA GLU A 67 -14.56 3.34 11.59
C GLU A 67 -13.77 4.23 10.62
N ARG A 68 -14.21 4.29 9.35
CA ARG A 68 -13.61 5.09 8.27
C ARG A 68 -12.26 4.58 7.77
N ILE A 69 -11.79 3.41 8.23
CA ILE A 69 -10.66 2.70 7.65
C ILE A 69 -11.17 1.55 6.78
N GLU A 70 -10.72 1.51 5.53
CA GLU A 70 -10.96 0.38 4.62
C GLU A 70 -9.63 -0.29 4.25
N LEU A 71 -9.59 -1.61 4.38
CA LEU A 71 -8.46 -2.44 3.96
C LEU A 71 -8.87 -3.33 2.79
N ARG A 72 -8.06 -3.37 1.74
CA ARG A 72 -8.32 -4.18 0.54
C ARG A 72 -7.07 -4.87 0.02
N LEU A 73 -7.26 -5.94 -0.75
CA LEU A 73 -6.21 -6.71 -1.42
C LEU A 73 -6.32 -6.59 -2.95
N HIS A 74 -5.19 -6.55 -3.65
CA HIS A 74 -5.14 -6.55 -5.11
C HIS A 74 -4.04 -7.45 -5.68
N GLY A 75 -4.27 -7.99 -6.87
CA GLY A 75 -3.31 -8.80 -7.63
C GLY A 75 -2.80 -8.11 -8.89
N THR A 76 -2.61 -6.79 -8.87
CA THR A 76 -2.07 -6.05 -10.03
C THR A 76 -0.54 -6.02 -10.00
N VAL A 77 0.08 -5.72 -11.14
CA VAL A 77 1.53 -5.47 -11.19
C VAL A 77 1.84 -4.26 -10.30
N LEU A 78 2.88 -4.37 -9.49
CA LEU A 78 3.27 -3.35 -8.53
C LEU A 78 4.42 -2.49 -9.10
N TYR A 79 4.06 -1.43 -9.81
CA TYR A 79 5.04 -0.48 -10.37
C TYR A 79 5.58 0.51 -9.33
N ASN A 80 4.79 0.80 -8.30
CA ASN A 80 5.11 1.73 -7.24
C ASN A 80 4.24 1.46 -6.00
N SER A 81 4.73 1.89 -4.84
CA SER A 81 3.90 2.11 -3.67
C SER A 81 3.54 3.59 -3.59
N ILE A 82 2.25 3.89 -3.36
CA ILE A 82 1.72 5.26 -3.33
C ILE A 82 1.26 5.57 -1.92
N TYR A 83 1.74 6.68 -1.37
CA TYR A 83 1.31 7.21 -0.07
C TYR A 83 0.76 8.61 -0.29
N ARG A 84 -0.47 8.87 0.14
CA ARG A 84 -1.12 10.16 -0.05
C ARG A 84 -1.76 10.65 1.24
N ALA A 85 -1.43 11.88 1.62
CA ALA A 85 -2.12 12.64 2.65
C ALA A 85 -2.44 14.03 2.09
N ASP A 86 -3.71 14.41 2.08
CA ASP A 86 -4.17 15.69 1.54
C ASP A 86 -3.65 15.98 0.12
N ARG A 87 -2.72 16.93 -0.04
CA ARG A 87 -2.12 17.29 -1.34
C ARG A 87 -0.76 16.68 -1.56
N ASP A 88 -0.19 16.01 -0.58
CA ASP A 88 1.15 15.41 -0.67
C ASP A 88 1.04 13.96 -1.10
N VAL A 89 1.79 13.60 -2.13
CA VAL A 89 1.85 12.26 -2.70
C VAL A 89 3.31 11.82 -2.74
N LEU A 90 3.64 10.73 -2.05
CA LEU A 90 4.93 10.07 -2.14
C LEU A 90 4.77 8.83 -3.00
N VAL A 91 5.62 8.72 -4.02
CA VAL A 91 5.66 7.57 -4.94
C VAL A 91 7.00 6.88 -4.73
N ASN A 92 6.98 5.71 -4.12
CA ASN A 92 8.15 4.82 -4.04
C ASN A 92 8.17 3.94 -5.28
N THR A 93 9.07 4.24 -6.22
CA THR A 93 9.11 3.59 -7.53
C THR A 93 9.86 2.28 -7.45
N HIS A 94 9.26 1.19 -7.95
CA HIS A 94 9.93 -0.10 -7.95
C HIS A 94 11.01 -0.11 -9.03
N ALA A 95 12.27 -0.12 -8.60
CA ALA A 95 13.41 -0.37 -9.47
C ALA A 95 13.69 -1.87 -9.51
N TYR A 96 13.95 -2.39 -10.71
CA TYR A 96 14.20 -3.82 -10.92
C TYR A 96 15.35 -4.31 -10.02
N SER A 97 15.18 -5.49 -9.39
CA SER A 97 16.15 -6.08 -8.46
C SER A 97 16.56 -5.18 -7.29
N THR A 98 15.76 -4.17 -6.95
CA THR A 98 16.02 -3.24 -5.84
C THR A 98 14.96 -3.43 -4.76
N SER A 99 15.39 -3.55 -3.50
CA SER A 99 14.45 -3.65 -2.38
C SER A 99 13.64 -2.35 -2.25
N ALA A 100 12.40 -2.44 -1.77
CA ALA A 100 11.59 -1.22 -1.55
C ALA A 100 12.22 -0.22 -0.56
N ALA A 101 13.10 -0.67 0.34
CA ALA A 101 13.81 0.20 1.27
C ALA A 101 14.91 1.04 0.58
N ASP A 102 15.50 0.51 -0.49
CA ASP A 102 16.57 1.17 -1.26
C ASP A 102 16.03 1.88 -2.51
N ALA A 103 14.75 1.69 -2.80
CA ALA A 103 14.07 2.27 -3.96
C ALA A 103 13.84 3.79 -3.80
N PRO A 104 13.95 4.58 -4.88
CA PRO A 104 13.76 6.02 -4.82
C PRO A 104 12.32 6.40 -4.47
N VAL A 105 12.18 7.49 -3.71
CA VAL A 105 10.90 8.12 -3.41
C VAL A 105 10.83 9.47 -4.10
N ILE A 106 9.77 9.67 -4.88
CA ILE A 106 9.46 10.95 -5.53
C ILE A 106 8.33 11.61 -4.74
N HIS A 107 8.54 12.85 -4.32
CA HIS A 107 7.50 13.67 -3.72
C HIS A 107 6.82 14.53 -4.78
N LEU A 108 5.50 14.41 -4.87
CA LEU A 108 4.64 15.14 -5.78
C LEU A 108 3.57 15.89 -4.97
N ARG A 109 3.07 16.99 -5.56
CA ARG A 109 1.95 17.75 -5.01
C ARG A 109 0.75 17.70 -5.94
N SER A 110 -0.41 17.34 -5.40
CA SER A 110 -1.69 17.28 -6.11
C SER A 110 -2.41 18.64 -6.01
N ASN A 111 -2.19 19.50 -7.01
CA ASN A 111 -2.80 20.84 -7.07
C ASN A 111 -4.04 20.91 -7.99
N SER A 112 -4.27 19.87 -8.80
CA SER A 112 -5.41 19.75 -9.70
C SER A 112 -5.68 18.29 -10.02
N ASP A 113 -6.77 18.02 -10.73
CA ASP A 113 -7.13 16.68 -11.23
C ASP A 113 -6.34 16.29 -12.51
N ALA A 114 -5.27 17.02 -12.81
CA ALA A 114 -4.38 16.78 -13.95
C ALA A 114 -2.90 16.80 -13.54
N GLY A 115 -2.04 16.25 -14.39
CA GLY A 115 -0.60 16.18 -14.16
C GLY A 115 -0.14 14.92 -13.42
N THR A 116 1.14 14.88 -13.05
CA THR A 116 1.81 13.65 -12.60
C THR A 116 1.18 13.03 -11.35
N ALA A 117 0.85 13.83 -10.34
CA ALA A 117 0.19 13.32 -9.13
C ALA A 117 -1.18 12.70 -9.46
N ALA A 118 -1.98 13.37 -10.30
CA ALA A 118 -3.29 12.88 -10.71
C ALA A 118 -3.22 11.55 -11.47
N VAL A 119 -2.16 11.30 -12.25
CA VAL A 119 -1.95 10.00 -12.93
C VAL A 119 -1.81 8.87 -11.91
N HIS A 120 -0.97 9.05 -10.87
CA HIS A 120 -0.80 8.05 -9.82
C HIS A 120 -2.08 7.85 -9.02
N LEU A 121 -2.77 8.92 -8.62
CA LEU A 121 -4.02 8.83 -7.86
C LEU A 121 -5.13 8.16 -8.69
N THR A 122 -5.25 8.48 -9.97
CA THR A 122 -6.19 7.80 -10.89
C THR A 122 -5.87 6.32 -11.01
N SER A 123 -4.59 5.94 -11.08
CA SER A 123 -4.21 4.52 -11.08
C SER A 123 -4.59 3.82 -9.77
N PHE A 124 -4.41 4.49 -8.62
CA PHE A 124 -4.85 3.96 -7.33
C PHE A 124 -6.35 3.70 -7.33
N GLU A 125 -7.17 4.66 -7.77
CA GLU A 125 -8.63 4.50 -7.83
C GLU A 125 -9.06 3.35 -8.73
N ARG A 126 -8.39 3.14 -9.87
CA ARG A 126 -8.67 2.00 -10.75
C ARG A 126 -8.41 0.66 -10.06
N ILE A 127 -7.28 0.55 -9.34
CA ILE A 127 -6.95 -0.68 -8.59
C ILE A 127 -7.92 -0.85 -7.42
N TRP A 128 -8.23 0.23 -6.70
CA TRP A 128 -9.16 0.23 -5.57
C TRP A 128 -10.53 -0.32 -5.96
N ASN A 129 -11.07 0.13 -7.10
CA ASN A 129 -12.37 -0.31 -7.59
C ASN A 129 -12.42 -1.78 -8.04
N GLN A 130 -11.27 -2.38 -8.33
CA GLN A 130 -11.15 -3.80 -8.71
C GLN A 130 -10.65 -4.69 -7.56
N SER A 131 -10.24 -4.08 -6.45
CA SER A 131 -9.68 -4.78 -5.29
C SER A 131 -10.75 -5.45 -4.45
N ARG A 132 -10.36 -6.53 -3.77
CA ARG A 132 -11.25 -7.26 -2.86
C ARG A 132 -11.13 -6.68 -1.45
N PRO A 133 -12.24 -6.42 -0.73
CA PRO A 133 -12.18 -6.13 0.69
C PRO A 133 -11.40 -7.23 1.43
N LEU A 134 -10.60 -6.82 2.41
CA LEU A 134 -9.95 -7.73 3.33
C LEU A 134 -11.01 -8.25 4.31
N VAL A 135 -11.83 -9.21 3.86
CA VAL A 135 -12.74 -9.98 4.71
C VAL A 135 -11.98 -11.09 5.44
N ASP A 136 -12.54 -11.56 6.55
CA ASP A 136 -11.92 -12.51 7.48
C ASP A 136 -11.26 -13.71 6.79
N ALA A 137 -10.10 -14.10 7.33
CA ALA A 137 -9.44 -15.37 7.05
C ALA A 137 -9.85 -16.39 8.12
#